data_AF-A0A482Z119-F1
#
_entry.id   AF-A0A482Z119-F1
#
_cell.length_a   1.000
_cell.length_b   1.000
_cell.length_c   1.000
_cell.angle_alpha   90.00
_cell.angle_beta   90.00
_cell.angle_gamma   90.00
#
_symmetry.space_group_name_H-M   'P 1'
#
loop_
_entity.id
_entity.type
_entity.pdbx_description
1 polymer ?
#
loop_
_entity_poly.entity_id
_entity_poly.type
_entity_poly.pdbx_seq_one_letter_code
_entity_poly.pdbx_strand_id
1 'polypeptide(L)'
;MNNKNMFVDTISAINVNNGIVKMNLVAQSSEQPITDDNNPPKFDDLGQITMPLNGFLYMLSVIEGLMKDDKMKDMIQRFQAAGIIPTEQEIKKAQDK
;
A
#
# COMPACT_ATOMS: atom_id res chain seq x y z
N MET A 1 -4.97 2.45 26.69
CA MET A 1 -4.27 2.23 25.41
C MET A 1 -3.75 3.57 24.96
N ASN A 2 -2.42 3.75 24.88
CA ASN A 2 -1.86 4.93 24.22
C ASN A 2 -2.23 4.84 22.74
N ASN A 3 -3.19 5.64 22.30
CA ASN A 3 -3.53 5.79 20.89
C ASN A 3 -2.42 6.60 20.21
N LYS A 4 -1.25 5.96 20.01
CA LYS A 4 -0.18 6.54 19.19
C LYS A 4 -0.67 6.46 17.75
N ASN A 5 -0.93 7.61 17.14
CA ASN A 5 -1.22 7.69 15.70
C ASN A 5 -0.04 7.07 14.95
N MET A 6 -0.32 6.10 14.09
CA MET A 6 0.67 5.42 13.27
C MET A 6 0.47 5.89 11.84
N PHE A 7 1.44 6.62 11.31
CA PHE A 7 1.44 7.10 9.93
C PHE A 7 2.18 6.06 9.09
N VAL A 8 1.53 5.60 8.02
CA VAL A 8 2.00 4.50 7.16
C VAL A 8 2.11 5.04 5.75
N ASP A 9 3.21 4.73 5.07
CA ASP A 9 3.38 5.14 3.67
C ASP A 9 2.78 4.12 2.72
N THR A 10 2.98 2.81 2.99
CA THR A 10 2.43 1.75 2.15
C THR A 10 2.29 0.41 2.89
N ILE A 11 1.62 -0.54 2.23
CA ILE A 11 1.49 -1.93 2.66
C ILE A 11 2.53 -2.74 1.88
N SER A 12 3.45 -3.42 2.60
CA SER A 12 4.50 -4.23 1.96
C SER A 12 4.05 -5.63 1.60
N ALA A 13 3.13 -6.21 2.38
CA ALA A 13 2.62 -7.56 2.16
C ALA A 13 1.21 -7.72 2.70
N ILE A 14 0.43 -8.55 2.02
CA ILE A 14 -0.88 -9.02 2.49
C ILE A 14 -0.82 -10.55 2.51
N ASN A 15 -1.09 -11.15 3.66
CA ASN A 15 -1.22 -12.59 3.83
C ASN A 15 -2.65 -12.92 4.26
N VAL A 16 -3.24 -13.92 3.60
CA VAL A 16 -4.56 -14.45 3.97
C VAL A 16 -4.39 -15.92 4.33
N ASN A 17 -4.76 -16.29 5.55
CA ASN A 17 -4.67 -17.66 6.03
C ASN A 17 -5.84 -17.97 6.97
N ASN A 18 -6.56 -19.06 6.70
CA ASN A 18 -7.67 -19.58 7.53
C ASN A 18 -8.68 -18.50 7.95
N GLY A 19 -9.07 -17.62 7.03
CA GLY A 19 -10.05 -16.56 7.28
C GLY A 19 -9.51 -15.37 8.09
N ILE A 20 -8.20 -15.30 8.34
CA ILE A 20 -7.52 -14.16 8.94
C ILE A 20 -6.64 -13.49 7.88
N VAL A 21 -6.72 -12.17 7.82
CA VAL A 21 -5.90 -11.33 6.94
C VAL A 21 -4.91 -10.55 7.77
N LYS A 22 -3.67 -10.52 7.29
CA LYS A 22 -2.52 -9.85 7.89
C LYS A 22 -1.93 -8.89 6.86
N MET A 23 -1.89 -7.60 7.17
CA MET A 23 -1.30 -6.56 6.33
C MET A 23 -0.11 -5.94 7.03
N ASN A 24 1.08 -6.06 6.44
CA ASN A 24 2.31 -5.47 6.98
C ASN A 24 2.41 -4.01 6.54
N LEU A 25 2.60 -3.12 7.51
CA LEU A 25 2.65 -1.69 7.32
C LEU A 25 4.08 -1.22 7.37
N VAL A 26 4.47 -0.40 6.40
CA VAL A 26 5.83 0.14 6.35
C VAL A 26 5.80 1.64 6.10
N ALA A 27 6.84 2.33 6.58
CA ALA A 27 7.10 3.72 6.24
C ALA A 27 8.58 3.91 5.91
N GLN A 28 8.88 4.98 5.18
CA GLN A 28 10.25 5.34 4.88
C GLN A 28 11.04 5.53 6.19
N SER A 29 12.20 4.90 6.23
CA SER A 29 13.08 5.00 7.38
C SER A 29 13.59 6.42 7.54
N SER A 30 13.43 6.97 8.75
CA SER A 30 14.00 8.29 9.10
C SER A 30 15.52 8.29 9.14
N GLU A 31 16.15 7.10 9.16
CA GLU A 31 17.61 6.94 9.17
C GLU A 31 18.24 7.10 7.78
N GLN A 32 17.43 7.08 6.71
CA GLN A 32 17.88 7.27 5.33
C GLN A 32 17.06 8.35 4.64
N PRO A 33 17.52 9.62 4.66
CA PRO A 33 16.87 10.68 3.88
C PRO A 33 16.96 10.37 2.38
N ILE A 34 15.93 10.78 1.63
CA ILE A 34 15.74 10.56 0.18
C ILE A 34 16.90 11.11 -0.68
N THR A 35 17.83 11.87 -0.09
CA THR A 35 18.84 12.66 -0.79
C THR A 35 20.00 11.88 -1.40
N ASP A 36 20.10 10.56 -1.17
CA ASP A 36 21.19 9.75 -1.70
C ASP A 36 20.71 8.92 -2.91
N ASP A 37 20.77 9.52 -4.10
CA ASP A 37 20.28 9.00 -5.40
C ASP A 37 20.82 7.59 -5.76
N ASN A 38 21.79 7.06 -5.03
CA ASN A 38 22.42 5.76 -5.26
C ASN A 38 21.96 4.66 -4.31
N ASN A 39 21.14 4.94 -3.29
CA ASN A 39 20.65 3.94 -2.36
C ASN A 39 19.14 3.72 -2.52
N PRO A 40 18.68 2.46 -2.66
CA PRO A 40 17.26 2.18 -2.70
C PRO A 40 16.61 2.61 -1.38
N PRO A 41 15.39 3.17 -1.40
CA PRO A 41 14.72 3.64 -0.20
C PRO A 41 14.56 2.50 0.81
N LYS A 42 15.05 2.71 2.04
CA LYS A 42 14.85 1.79 3.16
C LYS A 42 13.51 2.08 3.83
N PHE A 43 12.76 1.02 4.07
CA PHE A 43 11.48 1.06 4.77
C PHE A 43 11.60 0.36 6.12
N ASP A 44 11.09 1.00 7.17
CA ASP A 44 10.98 0.43 8.50
C ASP A 44 9.61 -0.25 8.66
N ASP A 45 9.61 -1.44 9.28
CA ASP A 45 8.39 -2.15 9.64
C ASP A 45 7.69 -1.42 10.80
N LEU A 46 6.45 -1.00 10.56
CA LEU A 46 5.60 -0.35 11.56
C LEU A 46 4.67 -1.33 12.25
N GLY A 47 4.69 -2.60 11.85
CA GLY A 47 3.88 -3.67 12.41
C GLY A 47 2.77 -4.11 11.45
N GLN A 48 1.76 -4.79 12.02
CA GLN A 48 0.79 -5.52 11.23
C GLN A 48 -0.65 -5.21 11.68
N ILE A 49 -1.52 -4.94 10.71
CA ILE A 49 -2.96 -5.01 10.94
C ILE A 49 -3.40 -6.46 10.74
N THR A 50 -4.04 -7.02 11.77
CA THR A 50 -4.69 -8.33 11.70
C THR A 50 -6.19 -8.15 11.76
N MET A 51 -6.94 -8.74 10.82
CA MET A 51 -8.39 -8.68 10.80
C MET A 51 -9.02 -9.95 10.24
N PRO A 52 -10.30 -10.24 10.57
CA PRO A 52 -11.07 -11.28 9.91
C PRO A 52 -11.29 -10.99 8.41
N LEU A 53 -11.41 -12.06 7.61
CA LEU A 53 -11.59 -11.98 6.17
C LEU A 53 -12.82 -11.15 5.75
N ASN A 54 -13.94 -11.27 6.46
CA ASN A 54 -15.13 -10.46 6.15
C ASN A 54 -14.90 -8.96 6.35
N GLY A 55 -14.10 -8.56 7.35
CA GLY A 55 -13.71 -7.16 7.54
C GLY A 55 -12.83 -6.65 6.40
N PHE A 56 -11.88 -7.48 5.95
CA PHE A 56 -11.04 -7.16 4.79
C PHE A 56 -11.86 -7.02 3.50
N LEU A 57 -12.81 -7.94 3.25
CA LEU A 57 -13.69 -7.87 2.08
C LEU A 57 -14.60 -6.62 2.10
N TYR A 58 -15.07 -6.22 3.28
CA TYR A 58 -15.78 -4.95 3.42
C TYR A 58 -14.88 -3.75 3.10
N MET A 59 -13.63 -3.74 3.57
CA MET A 59 -12.67 -2.69 3.20
C MET A 59 -12.47 -2.61 1.69
N LEU A 60 -12.32 -3.77 1.01
CA LEU A 60 -12.19 -3.82 -0.45
C LEU A 60 -13.43 -3.28 -1.17
N SER A 61 -14.64 -3.55 -0.70
CA SER A 61 -15.86 -3.03 -1.36
C SER A 61 -15.99 -1.51 -1.23
N VAL A 62 -15.55 -0.93 -0.11
CA VAL A 62 -15.46 0.53 0.07
C VAL A 62 -14.44 1.11 -0.92
N ILE A 63 -13.25 0.50 -1.04
CA ILE A 63 -12.23 0.92 -2.00
C ILE A 63 -12.74 0.80 -3.43
N GLU A 64 -13.45 -0.27 -3.78
CA GLU A 64 -14.07 -0.46 -5.10
C GLU A 64 -15.05 0.68 -5.43
N GLY A 65 -15.83 1.12 -4.43
CA GLY A 65 -16.69 2.29 -4.55
C GLY A 65 -15.92 3.57 -4.87
N LEU A 66 -14.80 3.81 -4.17
CA LEU A 66 -13.91 4.96 -4.44
C LEU A 66 -13.27 4.90 -5.82
N MET A 67 -12.88 3.70 -6.28
CA MET A 67 -12.30 3.52 -7.62
C MET A 67 -13.30 3.77 -8.75
N LYS A 68 -14.60 3.74 -8.47
CA LYS A 68 -15.65 4.09 -9.44
C LYS A 68 -15.81 5.60 -9.62
N ASP A 69 -15.35 6.41 -8.66
CA ASP A 69 -15.36 7.88 -8.74
C ASP A 69 -14.36 8.38 -9.79
N ASP A 70 -14.83 9.24 -10.70
CA ASP A 70 -14.01 9.72 -11.82
C ASP A 70 -12.83 10.59 -11.38
N LYS A 71 -12.95 11.34 -10.27
CA LYS A 71 -11.82 12.12 -9.75
C LYS A 71 -10.72 11.21 -9.21
N MET A 72 -11.10 10.08 -8.63
CA MET A 72 -10.13 9.10 -8.14
C MET A 72 -9.41 8.42 -9.30
N LYS A 73 -10.13 8.04 -10.36
CA LYS A 73 -9.52 7.51 -11.59
C LYS A 73 -8.54 8.50 -12.21
N ASP A 74 -8.94 9.77 -12.33
CA ASP A 74 -8.08 10.83 -12.86
C ASP A 74 -6.82 11.02 -12.02
N MET A 75 -6.94 10.96 -10.69
CA MET A 75 -5.80 11.05 -9.79
C MET A 75 -4.82 9.88 -9.98
N ILE A 76 -5.33 8.65 -10.08
CA ILE A 76 -4.52 7.46 -10.36
C ILE A 76 -3.77 7.62 -11.68
N GLN A 77 -4.46 8.02 -12.75
CA GLN A 77 -3.85 8.23 -14.06
C GLN A 77 -2.74 9.29 -14.05
N ARG A 78 -2.95 10.41 -13.33
CA ARG A 78 -1.93 11.45 -13.17
C ARG A 78 -0.69 10.93 -12.44
N PHE A 79 -0.88 10.16 -11.38
CA PHE A 79 0.23 9.58 -10.61
C PHE A 79 0.99 8.54 -11.42
N GLN A 80 0.29 7.74 -12.24
CA GLN A 80 0.91 6.81 -13.18
C GLN A 80 1.70 7.54 -14.28
N ALA A 81 1.11 8.58 -14.90
CA ALA A 81 1.78 9.37 -15.93
C ALA A 81 3.03 10.10 -15.41
N ALA A 82 3.04 10.48 -14.13
CA ALA A 82 4.18 11.06 -13.45
C ALA A 82 5.22 10.02 -12.99
N GLY A 83 4.98 8.71 -13.18
CA GLY A 83 5.86 7.64 -12.73
C GLY A 83 5.91 7.47 -11.21
N ILE A 84 4.95 8.03 -10.47
CA ILE A 84 4.89 7.97 -8.99
C ILE A 84 4.39 6.60 -8.53
N ILE A 85 3.43 6.02 -9.26
CA ILE A 85 2.89 4.68 -9.00
C ILE A 85 2.92 3.85 -10.30
N PRO A 86 3.06 2.52 -10.21
CA PRO A 86 3.16 1.68 -11.39
C PRO A 86 1.86 1.64 -12.20
N THR A 87 2.03 1.48 -13.51
CA THR A 87 0.95 1.23 -14.46
C THR A 87 0.46 -0.22 -14.36
N GLU A 88 -0.76 -0.46 -14.85
CA GLU A 88 -1.33 -1.82 -14.89
C GLU A 88 -0.45 -2.81 -15.66
N GLN A 89 0.24 -2.35 -16.70
CA GLN A 89 1.16 -3.19 -17.49
C GLN A 89 2.40 -3.58 -16.70
N GLU A 90 2.94 -2.68 -15.88
CA GLU A 90 4.10 -2.97 -15.03
C GLU A 90 3.74 -3.92 -13.89
N ILE A 91 2.55 -3.76 -13.31
CA ILE A 91 2.02 -4.68 -12.31
C ILE A 91 1.90 -6.10 -12.88
N LYS A 92 1.32 -6.25 -14.09
CA LYS A 92 1.19 -7.58 -14.75
C LYS A 92 2.56 -8.21 -15.00
N LYS A 93 3.51 -7.45 -15.54
CA LYS A 93 4.89 -7.94 -15.78
C LYS A 93 5.62 -8.37 -14.49
N ALA A 94 5.27 -7.80 -13.34
CA ALA A 94 5.83 -8.17 -12.05
C ALA A 94 5.18 -9.43 -11.46
N GLN A 95 3.95 -9.75 -11.84
CA GLN A 95 3.23 -10.95 -11.41
C GLN A 95 3.55 -12.19 -12.26
N ASP A 96 3.98 -12.00 -13.50
CA ASP A 96 4.38 -13.07 -14.43
C ASP A 96 5.84 -13.53 -14.25
N LYS A 97 6.57 -12.98 -13.27
CA LYS A 97 7.96 -13.33 -12.93
C LYS A 97 8.03 -14.09 -11.62
#